data_AF-A0A813WGN2-F1
#
_entry.id   AF-A0A813WGN2-F1
#
_cell.length_a   1.000
_cell.length_b   1.000
_cell.length_c   1.000
_cell.angle_alpha   90.00
_cell.angle_beta   90.00
_cell.angle_gamma   90.00
#
_symmetry.space_group_name_H-M   'P 1'
#
loop_
_entity.id
_entity.type
_entity.pdbx_description
1 polymer ?
#
loop_
_entity_poly.entity_id
_entity_poly.type
_entity_poly.pdbx_seq_one_letter_code
_entity_poly.pdbx_strand_id
1 'polypeptide(L)'
;MAQQTADQSNLITIDGSYLEGGGQILRNSTALSVLLDIPIRVEKIRAGRAQGGLRPQHLTGIQLLAQLSEAKLHNGNIGATEIYFTPKTIKGGNYLADTKTAGSVCLMMQTAIPCLLFANGSSHLRLLGGTNADFAPEIDYYSMVFQPIAKRFNFGFDMNLVRRGYYPRGGGEVRITVNPVDQLVAADLTDFGQIKRFFGRAFVSGTLPKRIAHEMAEVAKNLIHKQYSNEIAVEIEVVKEPDNMATGSATGIIVGAETTTGCILAASALGKREVPAHEVGTQAAQDLLEDLSSQACVDRHLQDQLIIIMALANGHSKIRSGPLTDHTKTAIAVAELLTKTKFTVTEVSNSATTNTHNSAFIIECDGIGHRRIVQMPVKEINDGDLKKELEKAGDKLVLIDFFATWCGPCKKVAPIIEKLSESYPNAVFLKVDVDQCETEARQYEISAMPTFVFIRSSKELERIRGADVDAIEKTLTKHYKATTAFGGEGHSMLETSTATAAVTTETDRERLEKAAQELFGKPSQEQTMTTLRLRLPDISTPVNIRLSTDRTLNEVRHLLCSTISSFETNPFEFMEPPATKIKLEDESKTINEAKLMNAVLTVKKVSV
;
A
#
# COMPACT_ATOMS: atom_id res chain seq x y z
N MET A 1 -37.33 -11.89 -18.50
CA MET A 1 -36.56 -12.32 -19.69
C MET A 1 -36.20 -11.17 -20.65
N ALA A 2 -36.25 -9.89 -20.24
CA ALA A 2 -35.96 -8.75 -21.12
C ALA A 2 -35.09 -7.68 -20.44
N GLN A 3 -34.07 -8.10 -19.68
CA GLN A 3 -33.13 -7.19 -19.02
C GLN A 3 -31.68 -7.71 -19.06
N GLN A 4 -31.38 -8.64 -19.97
CA GLN A 4 -30.17 -9.46 -19.98
C GLN A 4 -29.28 -9.27 -21.21
N THR A 5 -29.59 -8.32 -22.10
CA THR A 5 -29.02 -8.28 -23.46
C THR A 5 -28.07 -7.11 -23.75
N ALA A 6 -27.81 -6.19 -22.80
CA ALA A 6 -26.91 -5.06 -23.03
C ALA A 6 -25.51 -5.19 -22.40
N ASP A 7 -25.29 -6.16 -21.49
CA ASP A 7 -24.06 -6.28 -20.68
C ASP A 7 -23.09 -7.39 -21.16
N GLN A 8 -23.37 -8.02 -22.31
CA GLN A 8 -22.61 -9.19 -22.79
C GLN A 8 -21.48 -8.87 -23.78
N SER A 9 -21.37 -7.65 -24.32
CA SER A 9 -20.40 -7.38 -25.39
C SER A 9 -18.94 -7.29 -24.91
N ASN A 10 -18.69 -7.10 -23.61
CA ASN A 10 -17.35 -6.93 -23.02
C ASN A 10 -17.01 -7.98 -21.94
N LEU A 11 -17.82 -9.03 -21.78
CA LEU A 11 -17.59 -10.07 -20.77
C LEU A 11 -16.42 -10.99 -21.17
N ILE A 12 -15.37 -11.08 -20.34
CA ILE A 12 -14.25 -12.00 -20.56
C ILE A 12 -14.50 -13.33 -19.82
N THR A 13 -14.46 -14.45 -20.54
CA THR A 13 -14.58 -15.79 -19.94
C THR A 13 -13.20 -16.39 -19.67
N ILE A 14 -13.02 -16.95 -18.47
CA ILE A 14 -11.76 -17.50 -17.97
C ILE A 14 -11.98 -18.94 -17.52
N ASP A 15 -11.15 -19.87 -17.99
CA ASP A 15 -11.19 -21.27 -17.57
C ASP A 15 -10.47 -21.45 -16.22
N GLY A 16 -11.25 -21.62 -15.15
CA GLY A 16 -10.78 -21.82 -13.78
C GLY A 16 -10.13 -23.16 -13.50
N SER A 17 -10.02 -24.04 -14.49
CA SER A 17 -9.26 -25.30 -14.42
C SER A 17 -7.84 -25.16 -14.97
N TYR A 18 -7.50 -24.02 -15.58
CA TYR A 18 -6.21 -23.79 -16.22
C TYR A 18 -5.02 -23.89 -15.24
N LEU A 19 -3.98 -24.62 -15.67
CA LEU A 19 -2.73 -24.87 -14.93
C LEU A 19 -2.94 -25.37 -13.49
N GLU A 20 -2.68 -24.55 -12.47
CA GLU A 20 -2.85 -24.98 -11.07
C GLU A 20 -4.29 -25.43 -10.74
N GLY A 21 -5.28 -25.03 -11.55
CA GLY A 21 -6.70 -25.32 -11.37
C GLY A 21 -7.19 -25.00 -9.97
N GLY A 22 -6.71 -23.89 -9.39
CA GLY A 22 -6.72 -23.60 -7.96
C GLY A 22 -7.33 -22.24 -7.61
N GLY A 23 -6.76 -21.59 -6.59
CA GLY A 23 -7.24 -20.31 -6.09
C GLY A 23 -6.62 -19.09 -6.77
N GLN A 24 -5.43 -19.23 -7.36
CA GLN A 24 -4.67 -18.14 -7.96
C GLN A 24 -5.40 -17.51 -9.14
N ILE A 25 -6.06 -18.34 -9.96
CA ILE A 25 -6.85 -17.86 -11.09
C ILE A 25 -8.00 -16.98 -10.61
N LEU A 26 -8.69 -17.37 -9.53
CA LEU A 26 -9.79 -16.59 -8.97
C LEU A 26 -9.29 -15.26 -8.39
N ARG A 27 -8.21 -15.30 -7.60
CA ARG A 27 -7.63 -14.10 -6.98
C ARG A 27 -7.19 -13.08 -8.02
N ASN A 28 -6.37 -13.50 -8.99
CA ASN A 28 -5.86 -12.60 -10.02
C ASN A 28 -6.97 -12.11 -10.95
N SER A 29 -7.88 -12.99 -11.40
CA SER A 29 -8.93 -12.58 -12.34
C SER A 29 -9.90 -11.59 -11.72
N THR A 30 -10.37 -11.85 -10.50
CA THR A 30 -11.31 -10.95 -9.83
C THR A 30 -10.65 -9.64 -9.40
N ALA A 31 -9.39 -9.66 -8.94
CA ALA A 31 -8.66 -8.43 -8.64
C ALA A 31 -8.40 -7.57 -9.88
N LEU A 32 -7.93 -8.17 -10.98
CA LEU A 32 -7.72 -7.46 -12.25
C LEU A 32 -9.02 -7.02 -12.91
N SER A 33 -10.11 -7.78 -12.75
CA SER A 33 -11.45 -7.35 -13.14
C SER A 33 -11.82 -6.05 -12.44
N VAL A 34 -11.66 -5.98 -11.11
CA VAL A 34 -11.90 -4.76 -10.32
C VAL A 34 -11.01 -3.60 -10.77
N LEU A 35 -9.71 -3.83 -10.95
CA LEU A 35 -8.75 -2.79 -11.30
C LEU A 35 -8.95 -2.21 -12.70
N LEU A 36 -9.39 -3.03 -13.65
CA LEU A 36 -9.52 -2.64 -15.05
C LEU A 36 -10.96 -2.33 -15.47
N ASP A 37 -11.91 -2.43 -14.54
CA ASP A 37 -13.35 -2.32 -14.80
C ASP A 37 -13.84 -3.25 -15.93
N ILE A 38 -13.40 -4.52 -15.86
CA ILE A 38 -13.73 -5.54 -16.87
C ILE A 38 -14.67 -6.58 -16.26
N PRO A 39 -15.90 -6.75 -16.76
CA PRO A 39 -16.77 -7.85 -16.36
C PRO A 39 -16.16 -9.20 -16.74
N ILE A 40 -16.15 -10.16 -15.81
CA ILE A 40 -15.61 -11.51 -16.04
C ILE A 40 -16.60 -12.62 -15.71
N ARG A 41 -16.42 -13.75 -16.38
CA ARG A 41 -16.97 -15.06 -16.01
C ARG A 41 -15.81 -16.01 -15.76
N VAL A 42 -15.76 -16.65 -14.60
CA VAL A 42 -14.81 -17.75 -14.36
C VAL A 42 -15.60 -19.05 -14.33
N GLU A 43 -15.31 -19.98 -15.23
CA GLU A 43 -15.97 -21.29 -15.32
C GLU A 43 -15.04 -22.42 -14.87
N LYS A 44 -15.57 -23.65 -14.72
CA LYS A 44 -14.79 -24.86 -14.35
C LYS A 44 -13.90 -24.67 -13.12
N ILE A 45 -14.38 -23.90 -12.15
CA ILE A 45 -13.64 -23.56 -10.93
C ILE A 45 -13.19 -24.84 -10.25
N ARG A 46 -11.87 -25.07 -10.22
CA ARG A 46 -11.23 -26.24 -9.58
C ARG A 46 -11.73 -27.59 -10.11
N ALA A 47 -12.13 -27.69 -11.37
CA ALA A 47 -12.66 -28.92 -11.96
C ALA A 47 -11.69 -30.12 -11.88
N GLY A 48 -10.38 -29.87 -11.91
CA GLY A 48 -9.34 -30.92 -11.79
C GLY A 48 -8.98 -31.33 -10.36
N ARG A 49 -9.64 -30.78 -9.32
CA ARG A 49 -9.33 -31.06 -7.91
C ARG A 49 -10.35 -32.04 -7.32
N ALA A 50 -9.92 -32.84 -6.35
CA ALA A 50 -10.78 -33.79 -5.63
C ALA A 50 -12.05 -33.15 -5.04
N GLN A 51 -11.95 -31.89 -4.62
CA GLN A 51 -13.12 -31.06 -4.25
C GLN A 51 -13.16 -29.84 -5.16
N GLY A 52 -14.02 -29.93 -6.18
CA GLY A 52 -14.27 -28.87 -7.16
C GLY A 52 -15.11 -27.73 -6.60
N GLY A 53 -15.21 -26.66 -7.38
CA GLY A 53 -15.97 -25.45 -7.07
C GLY A 53 -15.34 -24.55 -5.99
N LEU A 54 -16.00 -23.43 -5.72
CA LEU A 54 -15.55 -22.46 -4.73
C LEU A 54 -15.40 -23.06 -3.34
N ARG A 55 -14.34 -22.64 -2.64
CA ARG A 55 -14.05 -23.02 -1.24
C ARG A 55 -14.30 -21.82 -0.35
N PRO A 56 -14.48 -21.99 0.98
CA PRO A 56 -14.78 -20.89 1.90
C PRO A 56 -13.82 -19.70 1.76
N GLN A 57 -12.52 -19.95 1.67
CA GLN A 57 -11.51 -18.90 1.48
C GLN A 57 -11.66 -18.15 0.14
N HIS A 58 -11.90 -18.88 -0.96
CA HIS A 58 -12.11 -18.25 -2.28
C HIS A 58 -13.34 -17.36 -2.24
N LEU A 59 -14.45 -17.89 -1.72
CA LEU A 59 -15.70 -17.15 -1.63
C LEU A 59 -15.54 -15.89 -0.79
N THR A 60 -14.87 -15.99 0.35
CA THR A 60 -14.63 -14.85 1.25
C THR A 60 -13.80 -13.76 0.56
N GLY A 61 -12.74 -14.15 -0.17
CA GLY A 61 -11.93 -13.20 -0.95
C GLY A 61 -12.72 -12.50 -2.07
N ILE A 62 -13.54 -13.24 -2.81
CA ILE A 62 -14.36 -12.68 -3.91
C ILE A 62 -15.47 -11.77 -3.34
N GLN A 63 -16.07 -12.15 -2.22
CA GLN A 63 -17.05 -11.31 -1.52
C GLN A 63 -16.42 -10.02 -0.99
N LEU A 64 -15.20 -10.10 -0.46
CA LEU A 64 -14.43 -8.91 -0.06
C LEU A 64 -14.20 -7.99 -1.26
N LEU A 65 -13.80 -8.53 -2.41
CA LEU A 65 -13.67 -7.73 -3.63
C LEU A 65 -15.01 -7.13 -4.08
N ALA A 66 -16.09 -7.89 -4.02
CA ALA A 66 -17.41 -7.38 -4.37
C ALA A 66 -17.84 -6.22 -3.46
N GLN A 67 -17.54 -6.30 -2.16
CA GLN A 67 -17.82 -5.23 -1.20
C GLN A 67 -16.99 -3.98 -1.46
N LEU A 68 -15.67 -4.12 -1.67
CA LEU A 68 -14.80 -2.95 -1.87
C LEU A 68 -14.99 -2.28 -3.24
N SER A 69 -15.53 -2.99 -4.23
CA SER A 69 -15.72 -2.47 -5.60
C SER A 69 -17.18 -2.27 -6.01
N GLU A 70 -18.13 -2.44 -5.07
CA GLU A 70 -19.58 -2.47 -5.35
C GLU A 70 -19.98 -3.40 -6.51
N ALA A 71 -19.24 -4.50 -6.67
CA ALA A 71 -19.43 -5.43 -7.78
C ALA A 71 -20.73 -6.22 -7.63
N LYS A 72 -21.33 -6.57 -8.77
CA LYS A 72 -22.35 -7.61 -8.83
C LYS A 72 -21.65 -8.98 -8.93
N LEU A 73 -21.86 -9.81 -7.92
CA LEU A 73 -21.41 -11.20 -7.90
C LEU A 73 -22.62 -12.14 -8.08
N HIS A 74 -22.62 -12.94 -9.13
CA HIS A 74 -23.57 -14.03 -9.34
C HIS A 74 -22.88 -15.39 -9.17
N ASN A 75 -23.62 -16.37 -8.65
CA ASN A 75 -23.14 -17.72 -8.29
C ASN A 75 -22.01 -17.74 -7.24
N GLY A 76 -21.92 -16.72 -6.38
CA GLY A 76 -20.98 -16.66 -5.25
C GLY A 76 -21.37 -17.54 -4.06
N ASN A 77 -21.40 -18.87 -4.23
CA ASN A 77 -21.72 -19.83 -3.16
C ASN A 77 -20.65 -20.92 -3.07
N ILE A 78 -20.47 -21.53 -1.90
CA ILE A 78 -19.54 -22.67 -1.73
C ILE A 78 -19.95 -23.80 -2.70
N GLY A 79 -18.97 -24.39 -3.39
CA GLY A 79 -19.18 -25.45 -4.37
C GLY A 79 -19.58 -24.96 -5.76
N ALA A 80 -19.83 -23.66 -5.95
CA ALA A 80 -20.11 -23.14 -7.29
C ALA A 80 -18.94 -23.38 -8.24
N THR A 81 -19.24 -23.93 -9.41
CA THR A 81 -18.25 -24.25 -10.47
C THR A 81 -18.07 -23.11 -11.46
N GLU A 82 -18.88 -22.06 -11.36
CA GLU A 82 -18.74 -20.83 -12.11
C GLU A 82 -19.18 -19.60 -11.31
N ILE A 83 -18.66 -18.43 -11.66
CA ILE A 83 -19.10 -17.13 -11.16
C ILE A 83 -19.20 -16.12 -12.31
N TYR A 84 -20.04 -15.10 -12.12
CA TYR A 84 -20.02 -13.87 -12.89
C TYR A 84 -19.71 -12.72 -11.95
N PHE A 85 -18.76 -11.88 -12.32
CA PHE A 85 -18.28 -10.78 -11.51
C PHE A 85 -18.19 -9.51 -12.36
N THR A 86 -19.03 -8.54 -12.04
CA THR A 86 -19.10 -7.24 -12.73
C THR A 86 -18.74 -6.14 -11.74
N PRO A 87 -17.52 -5.57 -11.80
CA PRO A 87 -17.04 -4.54 -10.89
C PRO A 87 -17.75 -3.19 -11.11
N LYS A 88 -17.49 -2.23 -10.22
CA LYS A 88 -17.84 -0.82 -10.39
C LYS A 88 -16.70 0.08 -9.90
N THR A 89 -16.82 0.63 -8.70
CA THR A 89 -15.89 1.65 -8.18
C THR A 89 -15.21 1.16 -6.93
N ILE A 90 -13.88 1.24 -6.91
CA ILE A 90 -13.07 0.89 -5.74
C ILE A 90 -13.23 1.97 -4.66
N LYS A 91 -13.70 1.58 -3.48
CA LYS A 91 -13.87 2.46 -2.34
C LYS A 91 -12.85 2.16 -1.24
N GLY A 92 -12.36 3.23 -0.62
CA GLY A 92 -11.70 3.15 0.67
C GLY A 92 -12.74 2.98 1.78
N GLY A 93 -12.33 2.44 2.92
CA GLY A 93 -13.25 2.23 4.05
C GLY A 93 -12.84 1.10 4.98
N ASN A 94 -13.80 0.63 5.77
CA ASN A 94 -13.60 -0.46 6.73
C ASN A 94 -14.24 -1.74 6.19
N TYR A 95 -13.46 -2.81 6.11
CA TYR A 95 -13.94 -4.10 5.58
C TYR A 95 -13.62 -5.24 6.55
N LEU A 96 -14.58 -6.15 6.68
CA LEU A 96 -14.46 -7.38 7.47
C LEU A 96 -14.55 -8.58 6.52
N ALA A 97 -13.55 -9.44 6.54
CA ALA A 97 -13.56 -10.69 5.81
C ALA A 97 -13.28 -11.85 6.78
N ASP A 98 -14.25 -12.75 6.92
CA ASP A 98 -14.16 -13.88 7.84
C ASP A 98 -14.40 -15.18 7.11
N THR A 99 -13.35 -15.99 7.00
CA THR A 99 -13.40 -17.28 6.30
C THR A 99 -14.21 -18.34 7.06
N LYS A 100 -14.56 -18.10 8.33
CA LYS A 100 -15.21 -19.04 9.26
C LYS A 100 -14.50 -20.39 9.41
N THR A 101 -13.26 -20.47 8.92
CA THR A 101 -12.46 -21.68 8.79
C THR A 101 -10.97 -21.31 8.99
N ALA A 102 -10.07 -22.26 8.78
CA ALA A 102 -8.63 -21.99 8.69
C ALA A 102 -8.19 -21.42 7.33
N GLY A 103 -9.10 -20.84 6.53
CA GLY A 103 -8.75 -20.21 5.25
C GLY A 103 -7.71 -19.11 5.44
N SER A 104 -6.63 -19.13 4.67
CA SER A 104 -5.51 -18.21 4.85
C SER A 104 -5.91 -16.74 4.65
N VAL A 105 -5.60 -15.91 5.65
CA VAL A 105 -5.76 -14.46 5.59
C VAL A 105 -4.77 -13.85 4.58
N CYS A 106 -3.58 -14.43 4.44
CA CYS A 106 -2.58 -13.97 3.47
C CYS A 106 -3.10 -14.04 2.03
N LEU A 107 -3.82 -15.10 1.64
CA LEU A 107 -4.40 -15.14 0.27
C LEU A 107 -5.56 -14.14 0.11
N MET A 108 -6.26 -13.77 1.18
CA MET A 108 -7.22 -12.65 1.14
C MET A 108 -6.49 -11.31 0.95
N MET A 109 -5.32 -11.14 1.57
CA MET A 109 -4.45 -9.97 1.34
C MET A 109 -3.97 -9.89 -0.11
N GLN A 110 -3.50 -11.00 -0.70
CA GLN A 110 -3.13 -11.06 -2.13
C GLN A 110 -4.26 -10.61 -3.04
N THR A 111 -5.50 -10.87 -2.64
CA THR A 111 -6.68 -10.51 -3.42
C THR A 111 -7.02 -9.02 -3.27
N ALA A 112 -7.05 -8.52 -2.03
CA ALA A 112 -7.57 -7.19 -1.73
C ALA A 112 -6.54 -6.05 -1.87
N ILE A 113 -5.28 -6.26 -1.45
CA ILE A 113 -4.27 -5.19 -1.42
C ILE A 113 -4.09 -4.55 -2.81
N PRO A 114 -3.94 -5.29 -3.92
CA PRO A 114 -3.78 -4.68 -5.24
C PRO A 114 -4.91 -3.71 -5.58
N CYS A 115 -6.16 -4.04 -5.23
CA CYS A 115 -7.32 -3.17 -5.46
C CYS A 115 -7.28 -1.92 -4.58
N LEU A 116 -7.01 -2.10 -3.28
CA LEU A 116 -7.05 -1.00 -2.29
C LEU A 116 -5.92 0.03 -2.48
N LEU A 117 -4.82 -0.35 -3.13
CA LEU A 117 -3.78 0.59 -3.57
C LEU A 117 -4.33 1.66 -4.51
N PHE A 118 -5.43 1.40 -5.21
CA PHE A 118 -6.06 2.34 -6.14
C PHE A 118 -7.45 2.79 -5.66
N ALA A 119 -7.77 2.61 -4.37
CA ALA A 119 -9.00 3.10 -3.78
C ALA A 119 -9.03 4.63 -3.68
N ASN A 120 -10.24 5.19 -3.61
CA ASN A 120 -10.44 6.65 -3.43
C ASN A 120 -10.06 7.18 -2.03
N GLY A 121 -9.58 6.33 -1.12
CA GLY A 121 -9.20 6.70 0.25
C GLY A 121 -8.51 5.56 1.00
N SER A 122 -8.05 5.86 2.22
CA SER A 122 -7.42 4.87 3.11
C SER A 122 -8.40 3.73 3.45
N SER A 123 -7.87 2.52 3.59
CA SER A 123 -8.64 1.30 3.78
C SER A 123 -8.16 0.50 4.97
N HIS A 124 -9.09 0.01 5.78
CA HIS A 124 -8.83 -0.78 6.98
C HIS A 124 -9.49 -2.15 6.83
N LEU A 125 -8.68 -3.20 6.81
CA LEU A 125 -9.14 -4.58 6.73
C LEU A 125 -9.05 -5.23 8.10
N ARG A 126 -10.11 -5.94 8.48
CA ARG A 126 -10.10 -6.93 9.56
C ARG A 126 -10.30 -8.31 8.94
N LEU A 127 -9.23 -9.11 8.92
CA LEU A 127 -9.22 -10.43 8.30
C LEU A 127 -9.23 -11.52 9.37
N LEU A 128 -10.18 -12.45 9.27
CA LEU A 128 -10.36 -13.57 10.21
C LEU A 128 -10.20 -14.92 9.49
N GLY A 129 -9.32 -15.78 9.99
CA GLY A 129 -9.00 -17.06 9.35
C GLY A 129 -7.74 -17.74 9.87
N GLY A 130 -7.05 -18.47 9.00
CA GLY A 130 -5.72 -19.01 9.28
C GLY A 130 -4.62 -17.97 9.00
N THR A 131 -3.75 -17.70 9.97
CA THR A 131 -2.53 -16.90 9.78
C THR A 131 -1.36 -17.77 9.33
N ASN A 132 -1.40 -19.04 9.70
CA ASN A 132 -0.40 -20.04 9.38
C ASN A 132 -1.18 -21.29 8.92
N ALA A 133 -1.42 -21.37 7.61
CA ALA A 133 -2.22 -22.42 6.98
C ALA A 133 -1.38 -23.17 5.95
N ASP A 134 -1.63 -24.47 5.80
CA ASP A 134 -0.96 -25.27 4.77
C ASP A 134 -1.20 -24.70 3.37
N PHE A 135 -0.19 -24.81 2.50
CA PHE A 135 -0.23 -24.39 1.09
C PHE A 135 -0.48 -22.88 0.87
N ALA A 136 -0.21 -22.05 1.88
CA ALA A 136 -0.23 -20.60 1.78
C ALA A 136 0.97 -19.99 2.52
N PRO A 137 1.46 -18.81 2.11
CA PRO A 137 2.45 -18.09 2.88
C PRO A 137 1.93 -17.81 4.29
N GLU A 138 2.78 -18.02 5.29
CA GLU A 138 2.49 -17.69 6.68
C GLU A 138 2.46 -16.16 6.90
N ILE A 139 1.79 -15.70 7.95
CA ILE A 139 1.67 -14.25 8.18
C ILE A 139 3.03 -13.57 8.41
N ASP A 140 3.98 -14.28 9.00
CA ASP A 140 5.34 -13.79 9.21
C ASP A 140 6.06 -13.50 7.90
N TYR A 141 5.78 -14.29 6.86
CA TYR A 141 6.30 -14.07 5.51
C TYR A 141 5.91 -12.68 4.98
N TYR A 142 4.71 -12.20 5.29
CA TYR A 142 4.27 -10.88 4.85
C TYR A 142 5.09 -9.76 5.48
N SER A 143 5.35 -9.83 6.79
CA SER A 143 6.19 -8.84 7.48
C SER A 143 7.67 -8.97 7.13
N MET A 144 8.16 -10.20 6.96
CA MET A 144 9.58 -10.49 6.73
C MET A 144 10.00 -10.24 5.28
N VAL A 145 9.13 -10.54 4.31
CA VAL A 145 9.47 -10.57 2.89
C VAL A 145 8.61 -9.60 2.08
N PHE A 146 7.29 -9.79 2.07
CA PHE A 146 6.41 -9.05 1.14
C PHE A 146 6.38 -7.54 1.42
N GLN A 147 6.24 -7.11 2.69
CA GLN A 147 6.22 -5.69 3.06
C GLN A 147 7.52 -4.95 2.72
N PRO A 148 8.73 -5.48 3.02
CA PRO A 148 9.98 -4.88 2.56
C PRO A 148 10.08 -4.77 1.03
N ILE A 149 9.70 -5.81 0.30
CA ILE A 149 9.80 -5.82 -1.16
C ILE A 149 8.74 -4.91 -1.82
N ALA A 150 7.54 -4.79 -1.24
CA ALA A 150 6.49 -3.87 -1.71
C ALA A 150 6.99 -2.42 -1.86
N LYS A 151 7.89 -1.98 -0.98
CA LYS A 151 8.49 -0.64 -1.05
C LYS A 151 9.27 -0.39 -2.34
N ARG A 152 9.81 -1.45 -2.97
CA ARG A 152 10.52 -1.37 -4.27
C ARG A 152 9.58 -0.98 -5.42
N PHE A 153 8.28 -1.21 -5.25
CA PHE A 153 7.22 -0.84 -6.20
C PHE A 153 6.47 0.44 -5.76
N ASN A 154 7.03 1.21 -4.82
CA ASN A 154 6.46 2.45 -4.29
C ASN A 154 5.11 2.29 -3.59
N PHE A 155 4.93 1.19 -2.83
CA PHE A 155 3.78 1.05 -1.95
C PHE A 155 4.14 0.39 -0.61
N GLY A 156 3.24 0.54 0.36
CA GLY A 156 3.33 -0.06 1.68
C GLY A 156 1.96 -0.21 2.32
N PHE A 157 1.90 -0.98 3.40
CA PHE A 157 0.70 -1.17 4.20
C PHE A 157 1.13 -1.52 5.63
N ASP A 158 0.34 -1.10 6.60
CA ASP A 158 0.55 -1.46 7.99
C ASP A 158 -0.18 -2.76 8.29
N MET A 159 0.44 -3.64 9.07
CA MET A 159 -0.11 -4.94 9.42
C MET A 159 0.07 -5.18 10.92
N ASN A 160 -1.04 -5.41 11.61
CA ASN A 160 -1.09 -5.76 13.02
C ASN A 160 -1.66 -7.17 13.18
N LEU A 161 -0.81 -8.10 13.62
CA LEU A 161 -1.22 -9.45 13.99
C LEU A 161 -1.83 -9.43 15.39
N VAL A 162 -3.16 -9.50 15.48
CA VAL A 162 -3.89 -9.49 16.74
C VAL A 162 -3.87 -10.87 17.40
N ARG A 163 -4.04 -11.92 16.60
CA ARG A 163 -4.07 -13.31 17.09
C ARG A 163 -3.71 -14.27 15.98
N ARG A 164 -2.93 -15.30 16.30
CA ARG A 164 -2.60 -16.39 15.37
C ARG A 164 -3.71 -17.44 15.30
N GLY A 165 -3.97 -17.89 14.08
CA GLY A 165 -4.89 -18.96 13.76
C GLY A 165 -4.20 -20.05 12.97
N TYR A 166 -4.18 -21.26 13.52
CA TYR A 166 -3.48 -22.39 12.92
C TYR A 166 -4.48 -23.39 12.32
N TYR A 167 -4.10 -24.02 11.21
CA TYR A 167 -4.85 -25.15 10.67
C TYR A 167 -4.96 -26.29 11.71
N PRO A 168 -6.09 -27.01 11.80
CA PRO A 168 -7.32 -26.91 11.00
C PRO A 168 -8.37 -25.91 11.51
N ARG A 169 -8.17 -25.32 12.69
CA ARG A 169 -9.20 -24.52 13.36
C ARG A 169 -9.26 -23.07 12.86
N GLY A 170 -8.11 -22.48 12.52
CA GLY A 170 -8.02 -21.05 12.21
C GLY A 170 -8.19 -20.21 13.47
N GLY A 171 -9.03 -19.18 13.39
CA GLY A 171 -9.32 -18.28 14.50
C GLY A 171 -8.28 -17.16 14.69
N GLY A 172 -7.44 -16.92 13.69
CA GLY A 172 -6.53 -15.79 13.67
C GLY A 172 -7.23 -14.50 13.28
N GLU A 173 -6.65 -13.38 13.69
CA GLU A 173 -7.09 -12.03 13.35
C GLU A 173 -5.88 -11.19 12.94
N VAL A 174 -5.98 -10.58 11.76
CA VAL A 174 -4.99 -9.62 11.25
C VAL A 174 -5.74 -8.33 10.88
N ARG A 175 -5.19 -7.19 11.31
CA ARG A 175 -5.68 -5.86 10.94
C ARG A 175 -4.68 -5.21 10.00
N ILE A 176 -5.16 -4.63 8.91
CA ILE A 176 -4.31 -4.07 7.86
C ILE A 176 -4.80 -2.68 7.51
N THR A 177 -3.88 -1.74 7.38
CA THR A 177 -4.17 -0.40 6.85
C THR A 177 -3.46 -0.26 5.51
N VAL A 178 -4.21 0.02 4.45
CA VAL A 178 -3.68 0.26 3.10
C VAL A 178 -3.98 1.69 2.72
N ASN A 179 -2.94 2.46 2.44
CA ASN A 179 -3.08 3.80 1.89
C ASN A 179 -2.97 3.75 0.36
N PRO A 180 -3.84 4.46 -0.36
CA PRO A 180 -3.80 4.46 -1.80
C PRO A 180 -2.55 5.16 -2.34
N VAL A 181 -2.09 4.72 -3.51
CA VAL A 181 -0.99 5.30 -4.27
C VAL A 181 -1.53 5.85 -5.59
N ASP A 182 -0.87 6.87 -6.14
CA ASP A 182 -1.28 7.40 -7.44
C ASP A 182 -0.89 6.45 -8.58
N GLN A 183 0.28 5.82 -8.46
CA GLN A 183 0.82 4.87 -9.43
C GLN A 183 1.88 3.99 -8.74
N LEU A 184 1.98 2.74 -9.19
CA LEU A 184 3.09 1.84 -8.85
C LEU A 184 4.30 2.12 -9.75
N VAL A 185 5.52 1.91 -9.24
CA VAL A 185 6.74 2.00 -10.03
C VAL A 185 7.30 0.62 -10.34
N ALA A 186 7.87 0.44 -11.53
CA ALA A 186 8.54 -0.79 -11.87
C ALA A 186 9.79 -1.00 -11.01
N ALA A 187 10.16 -2.27 -10.78
CA ALA A 187 11.32 -2.64 -10.00
C ALA A 187 12.20 -3.66 -10.74
N ASP A 188 13.51 -3.54 -10.53
CA ASP A 188 14.50 -4.54 -10.89
C ASP A 188 14.99 -5.26 -9.63
N LEU A 189 14.70 -6.56 -9.56
CA LEU A 189 15.11 -7.50 -8.54
C LEU A 189 15.88 -8.66 -9.20
N THR A 190 16.97 -8.34 -9.90
CA THR A 190 17.82 -9.35 -10.56
C THR A 190 19.23 -9.47 -10.00
N ASP A 191 19.69 -8.46 -9.27
CA ASP A 191 20.98 -8.48 -8.60
C ASP A 191 20.87 -9.14 -7.23
N PHE A 192 21.39 -10.36 -7.11
CA PHE A 192 21.40 -11.13 -5.86
C PHE A 192 22.42 -10.58 -4.86
N GLY A 193 23.53 -10.00 -5.34
CA GLY A 193 24.66 -9.63 -4.48
C GLY A 193 25.24 -10.82 -3.70
N GLN A 194 25.39 -10.65 -2.38
CA GLN A 194 25.86 -11.68 -1.45
C GLN A 194 24.89 -11.84 -0.28
N ILE A 195 24.90 -12.99 0.38
CA ILE A 195 24.14 -13.17 1.61
C ILE A 195 24.71 -12.25 2.70
N LYS A 196 23.85 -11.39 3.26
CA LYS A 196 24.18 -10.48 4.35
C LYS A 196 23.94 -11.13 5.71
N ARG A 197 22.82 -11.83 5.88
CA ARG A 197 22.45 -12.56 7.10
C ARG A 197 21.34 -13.56 6.84
N PHE A 198 21.23 -14.54 7.74
CA PHE A 198 20.06 -15.38 7.89
C PHE A 198 19.28 -14.98 9.13
N PHE A 199 17.96 -15.09 9.05
CA PHE A 199 17.07 -14.72 10.14
C PHE A 199 15.83 -15.59 10.12
N GLY A 200 15.07 -15.62 11.21
CA GLY A 200 13.86 -16.40 11.24
C GLY A 200 13.21 -16.48 12.61
N ARG A 201 12.20 -17.33 12.68
CA ARG A 201 11.41 -17.55 13.88
C ARG A 201 10.94 -18.99 13.93
N ALA A 202 11.29 -19.69 15.00
CA ALA A 202 10.73 -20.98 15.36
C ALA A 202 9.77 -20.79 16.54
N PHE A 203 8.55 -21.32 16.42
CA PHE A 203 7.50 -21.05 17.39
C PHE A 203 6.75 -22.30 17.84
N VAL A 204 6.22 -22.24 19.05
CA VAL A 204 5.18 -23.14 19.57
C VAL A 204 4.03 -22.33 20.19
N SER A 205 2.85 -22.91 20.29
CA SER A 205 1.72 -22.33 21.00
C SER A 205 0.98 -23.36 21.86
N GLY A 206 0.18 -22.86 22.82
CA GLY A 206 -0.65 -23.67 23.70
C GLY A 206 0.16 -24.65 24.56
N THR A 207 -0.23 -25.92 24.53
CA THR A 207 0.33 -26.97 25.41
C THR A 207 1.73 -27.42 25.01
N LEU A 208 2.22 -27.04 23.82
CA LEU A 208 3.51 -27.49 23.34
C LEU A 208 4.67 -26.83 24.11
N PRO A 209 5.72 -27.59 24.47
CA PRO A 209 6.87 -27.07 25.18
C PRO A 209 7.83 -26.32 24.24
N LYS A 210 8.43 -25.22 24.74
CA LYS A 210 9.36 -24.35 23.98
C LYS A 210 10.56 -25.10 23.39
N ARG A 211 10.96 -26.24 23.98
CA ARG A 211 12.04 -27.11 23.48
C ARG A 211 11.83 -27.57 22.02
N ILE A 212 10.58 -27.73 21.58
CA ILE A 212 10.26 -28.13 20.19
C ILE A 212 10.70 -27.04 19.21
N ALA A 213 10.44 -25.76 19.53
CA ALA A 213 10.91 -24.64 18.72
C ALA A 213 12.45 -24.50 18.77
N HIS A 214 13.08 -24.79 19.90
CA HIS A 214 14.55 -24.87 19.97
C HIS A 214 15.11 -25.94 19.03
N GLU A 215 14.54 -27.15 19.03
CA GLU A 215 14.98 -28.24 18.16
C GLU A 215 14.89 -27.84 16.67
N MET A 216 13.78 -27.25 16.23
CA MET A 216 13.62 -26.74 14.86
C MET A 216 14.68 -25.69 14.51
N ALA A 217 14.89 -24.70 15.39
CA ALA A 217 15.84 -23.63 15.16
C ALA A 217 17.29 -24.13 15.07
N GLU A 218 17.70 -25.01 15.98
CA GLU A 218 19.07 -25.55 16.00
C GLU A 218 19.37 -26.40 14.77
N VAL A 219 18.42 -27.22 14.33
CA VAL A 219 18.59 -28.01 13.10
C VAL A 219 18.70 -27.10 11.87
N ALA A 220 17.85 -26.08 11.76
CA ALA A 220 17.91 -25.12 10.66
C ALA A 220 19.25 -24.36 10.64
N LYS A 221 19.72 -23.85 11.79
CA LYS A 221 21.05 -23.20 11.92
C LYS A 221 22.18 -24.12 11.47
N ASN A 222 22.17 -25.37 11.94
CA ASN A 222 23.21 -26.34 11.61
C ASN A 222 23.25 -26.64 10.10
N LEU A 223 22.11 -26.70 9.42
CA LEU A 223 22.06 -26.88 7.97
C LEU A 223 22.59 -25.66 7.22
N ILE A 224 22.26 -24.46 7.66
CA ILE A 224 22.76 -23.21 7.08
C ILE A 224 24.29 -23.12 7.23
N HIS A 225 24.83 -23.38 8.42
CA HIS A 225 26.27 -23.37 8.70
C HIS A 225 27.07 -24.44 7.97
N LYS A 226 26.41 -25.51 7.47
CA LYS A 226 27.07 -26.49 6.58
C LYS A 226 27.33 -25.93 5.18
N GLN A 227 26.48 -25.00 4.72
CA GLN A 227 26.52 -24.48 3.35
C GLN A 227 27.19 -23.10 3.26
N TYR A 228 27.11 -22.30 4.33
CA TYR A 228 27.58 -20.91 4.36
C TYR A 228 28.57 -20.68 5.50
N SER A 229 29.44 -19.67 5.34
CA SER A 229 30.46 -19.30 6.33
C SER A 229 29.84 -19.00 7.71
N ASN A 230 30.51 -19.43 8.77
CA ASN A 230 30.14 -19.12 10.15
C ASN A 230 30.26 -17.63 10.51
N GLU A 231 30.89 -16.83 9.64
CA GLU A 231 30.94 -15.36 9.79
C GLU A 231 29.60 -14.69 9.44
N ILE A 232 28.73 -15.36 8.68
CA ILE A 232 27.40 -14.84 8.37
C ILE A 232 26.48 -15.11 9.56
N ALA A 233 25.86 -14.05 10.09
CA ALA A 233 24.95 -14.16 11.22
C ALA A 233 23.71 -15.01 10.87
N VAL A 234 23.32 -15.91 11.78
CA VAL A 234 22.12 -16.75 11.68
C VAL A 234 21.25 -16.55 12.93
N GLU A 235 20.22 -15.72 12.80
CA GLU A 235 19.37 -15.27 13.91
C GLU A 235 17.96 -15.85 13.83
N ILE A 236 17.75 -17.03 14.42
CA ILE A 236 16.41 -17.64 14.52
C ILE A 236 15.86 -17.45 15.93
N GLU A 237 14.84 -16.60 16.06
CA GLU A 237 14.15 -16.36 17.31
C GLU A 237 13.35 -17.60 17.73
N VAL A 238 13.44 -18.00 19.01
CA VAL A 238 12.68 -19.13 19.55
C VAL A 238 11.57 -18.62 20.47
N VAL A 239 10.32 -18.82 20.06
CA VAL A 239 9.15 -18.23 20.72
C VAL A 239 8.16 -19.28 21.20
N LYS A 240 7.57 -19.06 22.38
CA LYS A 240 6.32 -19.69 22.77
C LYS A 240 5.27 -18.59 22.79
N GLU A 241 4.25 -18.71 21.94
CA GLU A 241 3.18 -17.72 21.87
C GLU A 241 2.45 -17.64 23.21
N PRO A 242 2.21 -16.42 23.73
CA PRO A 242 1.28 -16.21 24.83
C PRO A 242 -0.11 -16.79 24.51
N ASP A 243 -0.83 -17.24 25.54
CA ASP A 243 -2.13 -17.91 25.37
C ASP A 243 -3.20 -17.00 24.72
N ASN A 244 -3.09 -15.68 24.89
CA ASN A 244 -3.98 -14.71 24.25
C ASN A 244 -3.62 -14.41 22.78
N MET A 245 -2.39 -14.74 22.36
CA MET A 245 -1.87 -14.46 21.02
C MET A 245 -2.06 -15.60 20.03
N ALA A 246 -2.51 -16.78 20.46
CA ALA A 246 -2.64 -17.96 19.61
C ALA A 246 -3.86 -18.82 19.95
N THR A 247 -4.53 -19.36 18.93
CA THR A 247 -5.64 -20.31 19.13
C THR A 247 -5.14 -21.75 19.07
N GLY A 248 -5.22 -22.45 20.19
CA GLY A 248 -4.86 -23.87 20.26
C GLY A 248 -3.36 -24.12 20.32
N SER A 249 -2.95 -25.35 20.02
CA SER A 249 -1.54 -25.76 20.03
C SER A 249 -1.05 -25.95 18.59
N ALA A 250 0.06 -25.32 18.25
CA ALA A 250 0.72 -25.41 16.96
C ALA A 250 2.22 -25.20 17.11
N THR A 251 2.98 -25.62 16.10
CA THR A 251 4.43 -25.42 16.04
C THR A 251 4.82 -25.18 14.59
N GLY A 252 5.90 -24.46 14.37
CA GLY A 252 6.41 -24.21 13.02
C GLY A 252 7.66 -23.35 13.06
N ILE A 253 8.23 -23.15 11.88
CA ILE A 253 9.42 -22.34 11.70
C ILE A 253 9.36 -21.64 10.35
N ILE A 254 9.78 -20.38 10.33
CA ILE A 254 10.10 -19.63 9.12
C ILE A 254 11.56 -19.20 9.20
N VAL A 255 12.32 -19.43 8.13
CA VAL A 255 13.70 -19.01 7.99
C VAL A 255 13.86 -18.24 6.69
N GLY A 256 14.67 -17.19 6.72
CA GLY A 256 14.93 -16.35 5.57
C GLY A 256 16.36 -15.87 5.51
N ALA A 257 16.70 -15.32 4.35
CA ALA A 257 17.99 -14.73 4.07
C ALA A 257 17.78 -13.33 3.48
N GLU A 258 18.60 -12.38 3.93
CA GLU A 258 18.70 -11.04 3.36
C GLU A 258 20.01 -10.92 2.61
N THR A 259 19.98 -10.34 1.41
CA THR A 259 21.19 -10.09 0.61
C THR A 259 21.66 -8.64 0.71
N THR A 260 22.88 -8.37 0.27
CA THR A 260 23.48 -7.02 0.23
C THR A 260 22.73 -6.05 -0.69
N THR A 261 21.94 -6.55 -1.63
CA THR A 261 21.12 -5.78 -2.58
C THR A 261 19.67 -5.58 -2.10
N GLY A 262 19.38 -6.07 -0.90
CA GLY A 262 18.05 -5.98 -0.28
C GLY A 262 17.04 -6.98 -0.85
N CYS A 263 17.49 -8.06 -1.50
CA CYS A 263 16.63 -9.21 -1.76
C CYS A 263 16.36 -9.93 -0.44
N ILE A 264 15.15 -10.43 -0.29
CA ILE A 264 14.74 -11.19 0.89
C ILE A 264 13.98 -12.42 0.41
N LEU A 265 14.43 -13.59 0.85
CA LEU A 265 13.80 -14.88 0.55
C LEU A 265 13.48 -15.56 1.87
N ALA A 266 12.35 -16.27 1.94
CA ALA A 266 12.02 -17.08 3.10
C ALA A 266 11.29 -18.37 2.73
N ALA A 267 11.53 -19.40 3.52
CA ALA A 267 10.79 -20.65 3.48
C ALA A 267 10.28 -20.99 4.88
N SER A 268 9.16 -21.72 4.95
CA SER A 268 8.54 -22.07 6.22
C SER A 268 7.99 -23.48 6.20
N ALA A 269 7.88 -24.05 7.40
CA ALA A 269 7.27 -25.36 7.61
C ALA A 269 6.45 -25.37 8.91
N LEU A 270 5.24 -25.90 8.82
CA LEU A 270 4.35 -26.11 9.95
C LEU A 270 4.46 -27.54 10.46
N GLY A 271 4.44 -27.68 11.78
CA GLY A 271 4.43 -28.98 12.43
C GLY A 271 3.13 -29.73 12.17
N LYS A 272 3.28 -31.03 11.94
CA LYS A 272 2.17 -31.96 11.70
C LYS A 272 2.18 -33.04 12.78
N ARG A 273 1.03 -33.68 12.99
CA ARG A 273 0.96 -34.85 13.87
C ARG A 273 1.93 -35.91 13.36
N GLU A 274 2.62 -36.56 14.30
CA GLU A 274 3.55 -37.67 14.02
C GLU A 274 4.81 -37.27 13.23
N VAL A 275 5.00 -35.98 12.91
CA VAL A 275 6.23 -35.48 12.29
C VAL A 275 7.15 -34.91 13.38
N PRO A 276 8.37 -35.43 13.54
CA PRO A 276 9.36 -34.91 14.48
C PRO A 276 9.74 -33.44 14.21
N ALA A 277 10.09 -32.71 15.27
CA ALA A 277 10.40 -31.28 15.16
C ALA A 277 11.65 -31.02 14.29
N HIS A 278 12.70 -31.82 14.41
CA HIS A 278 13.87 -31.69 13.54
C HIS A 278 13.55 -31.85 12.05
N GLU A 279 12.56 -32.66 11.65
CA GLU A 279 12.15 -32.78 10.25
C GLU A 279 11.49 -31.48 9.76
N VAL A 280 10.68 -30.84 10.59
CA VAL A 280 10.07 -29.53 10.29
C VAL A 280 11.15 -28.46 10.12
N GLY A 281 12.14 -28.43 11.04
CA GLY A 281 13.31 -27.54 10.94
C GLY A 281 14.16 -27.81 9.69
N THR A 282 14.34 -29.08 9.35
CA THR A 282 15.08 -29.53 8.17
C THR A 282 14.38 -29.07 6.89
N GLN A 283 13.07 -29.27 6.78
CA GLN A 283 12.28 -28.90 5.60
C GLN A 283 12.39 -27.41 5.31
N ALA A 284 12.12 -26.55 6.29
CA ALA A 284 12.18 -25.10 6.07
C ALA A 284 13.58 -24.62 5.68
N ALA A 285 14.63 -25.17 6.30
CA ALA A 285 16.00 -24.83 5.93
C ALA A 285 16.38 -25.32 4.53
N GLN A 286 16.01 -26.55 4.18
CA GLN A 286 16.29 -27.09 2.85
C GLN A 286 15.56 -26.33 1.74
N ASP A 287 14.29 -25.98 1.94
CA ASP A 287 13.53 -25.17 0.98
C ASP A 287 14.16 -23.79 0.76
N LEU A 288 14.64 -23.14 1.83
CA LEU A 288 15.38 -21.88 1.71
C LEU A 288 16.70 -22.08 0.95
N LEU A 289 17.48 -23.11 1.30
CA LEU A 289 18.77 -23.39 0.65
C LEU A 289 18.61 -23.73 -0.83
N GLU A 290 17.52 -24.40 -1.21
CA GLU A 290 17.16 -24.67 -2.60
C GLU A 290 16.88 -23.36 -3.35
N ASP A 291 16.06 -22.47 -2.79
CA ASP A 291 15.76 -21.18 -3.44
C ASP A 291 17.04 -20.33 -3.59
N LEU A 292 17.95 -20.37 -2.61
CA LEU A 292 19.24 -19.66 -2.65
C LEU A 292 20.27 -20.26 -3.62
N SER A 293 20.21 -21.56 -3.92
CA SER A 293 21.20 -22.24 -4.77
C SER A 293 21.21 -21.70 -6.21
N SER A 294 20.07 -21.18 -6.67
CA SER A 294 19.88 -20.58 -7.99
C SER A 294 20.25 -19.08 -8.04
N GLN A 295 20.63 -18.49 -6.90
CA GLN A 295 20.73 -17.03 -6.71
C GLN A 295 19.42 -16.31 -7.10
N ALA A 296 18.27 -16.92 -6.77
CA ALA A 296 16.98 -16.25 -6.91
C ALA A 296 16.95 -15.00 -6.03
N CYS A 297 16.40 -13.92 -6.57
CA CYS A 297 16.14 -12.68 -5.85
C CYS A 297 14.72 -12.63 -5.28
N VAL A 298 13.84 -13.52 -5.77
CA VAL A 298 12.48 -13.72 -5.29
C VAL A 298 12.21 -15.22 -5.14
N ASP A 299 11.67 -15.63 -4.00
CA ASP A 299 11.37 -17.04 -3.71
C ASP A 299 10.06 -17.51 -4.36
N ARG A 300 9.77 -18.81 -4.24
CA ARG A 300 8.60 -19.47 -4.85
C ARG A 300 7.24 -18.89 -4.47
N HIS A 301 7.12 -18.25 -3.31
CA HIS A 301 5.89 -17.60 -2.85
C HIS A 301 5.80 -16.14 -3.30
N LEU A 302 6.93 -15.46 -3.43
CA LEU A 302 6.94 -14.06 -3.88
C LEU A 302 6.67 -13.94 -5.39
N GLN A 303 7.19 -14.90 -6.17
CA GLN A 303 7.09 -14.92 -7.64
C GLN A 303 5.68 -14.60 -8.14
N ASP A 304 4.68 -15.36 -7.72
CA ASP A 304 3.31 -15.21 -8.23
C ASP A 304 2.61 -13.96 -7.72
N GLN A 305 2.98 -13.49 -6.52
CA GLN A 305 2.44 -12.28 -5.90
C GLN A 305 2.89 -11.00 -6.61
N LEU A 306 4.12 -11.00 -7.15
CA LEU A 306 4.65 -9.83 -7.86
C LEU A 306 4.10 -9.69 -9.27
N ILE A 307 3.58 -10.75 -9.91
CA ILE A 307 3.12 -10.68 -11.30
C ILE A 307 2.04 -9.61 -11.50
N ILE A 308 1.02 -9.56 -10.65
CA ILE A 308 -0.04 -8.54 -10.73
C ILE A 308 0.52 -7.14 -10.50
N ILE A 309 1.48 -6.99 -9.56
CA ILE A 309 2.12 -5.72 -9.26
C ILE A 309 2.96 -5.24 -10.45
N MET A 310 3.77 -6.13 -11.05
CA MET A 310 4.58 -5.85 -12.24
C MET A 310 3.71 -5.44 -13.43
N ALA A 311 2.60 -6.14 -13.67
CA ALA A 311 1.69 -5.83 -14.76
C ALA A 311 1.03 -4.45 -14.60
N LEU A 312 0.77 -4.00 -13.36
CA LEU A 312 0.17 -2.71 -13.05
C LEU A 312 1.20 -1.57 -12.98
N ALA A 313 2.47 -1.88 -12.71
CA ALA A 313 3.52 -0.90 -12.49
C ALA A 313 3.81 -0.02 -13.72
N ASN A 314 4.32 1.19 -13.48
CA ASN A 314 4.79 2.06 -14.54
C ASN A 314 6.27 1.78 -14.85
N GLY A 315 6.52 1.29 -16.06
CA GLY A 315 7.86 1.00 -16.58
C GLY A 315 8.14 -0.49 -16.71
N HIS A 316 9.42 -0.81 -16.91
CA HIS A 316 9.89 -2.18 -17.15
C HIS A 316 10.26 -2.86 -15.83
N SER A 317 9.51 -3.88 -15.43
CA SER A 317 9.78 -4.67 -14.22
C SER A 317 10.54 -5.94 -14.57
N LYS A 318 11.51 -6.32 -13.74
CA LYS A 318 12.37 -7.50 -13.95
C LYS A 318 12.64 -8.18 -12.61
N ILE A 319 12.39 -9.49 -12.51
CA ILE A 319 12.66 -10.29 -11.31
C ILE A 319 13.46 -11.55 -11.68
N ARG A 320 14.42 -11.93 -10.83
CA ARG A 320 15.16 -13.21 -10.94
C ARG A 320 14.60 -14.21 -9.93
N SER A 321 14.13 -15.35 -10.41
CA SER A 321 13.56 -16.41 -9.58
C SER A 321 14.23 -17.77 -9.82
N GLY A 322 13.92 -18.74 -8.97
CA GLY A 322 14.10 -20.16 -9.31
C GLY A 322 13.08 -20.64 -10.35
N PRO A 323 12.89 -21.95 -10.51
CA PRO A 323 11.90 -22.52 -11.42
C PRO A 323 10.49 -21.96 -11.19
N LEU A 324 9.76 -21.71 -12.28
CA LEU A 324 8.40 -21.18 -12.21
C LEU A 324 7.43 -22.19 -11.62
N THR A 325 6.75 -21.80 -10.56
CA THR A 325 5.62 -22.57 -10.02
C THR A 325 4.41 -22.50 -10.95
N ASP A 326 3.49 -23.46 -10.84
CA ASP A 326 2.23 -23.38 -11.59
C ASP A 326 1.37 -22.18 -11.16
N HIS A 327 1.52 -21.70 -9.91
CA HIS A 327 0.90 -20.46 -9.44
C HIS A 327 1.44 -19.25 -10.22
N THR A 328 2.76 -19.17 -10.40
CA THR A 328 3.42 -18.10 -11.17
C THR A 328 2.95 -18.11 -12.61
N LYS A 329 2.93 -19.29 -13.26
CA LYS A 329 2.46 -19.43 -14.65
C LYS A 329 0.99 -19.03 -14.80
N THR A 330 0.13 -19.42 -13.86
CA THR A 330 -1.28 -19.00 -13.83
C THR A 330 -1.40 -17.48 -13.66
N ALA A 331 -0.64 -16.87 -12.75
CA ALA A 331 -0.66 -15.43 -12.54
C ALA A 331 -0.25 -14.68 -13.82
N ILE A 332 0.81 -15.13 -14.51
CA ILE A 332 1.25 -14.56 -15.80
C ILE A 332 0.11 -14.65 -16.82
N ALA A 333 -0.46 -15.85 -17.03
CA ALA A 333 -1.50 -16.05 -18.03
C ALA A 333 -2.73 -15.15 -17.80
N VAL A 334 -3.17 -14.99 -16.55
CA VAL A 334 -4.30 -14.13 -16.20
C VAL A 334 -3.95 -12.65 -16.35
N ALA A 335 -2.74 -12.25 -15.94
CA ALA A 335 -2.27 -10.88 -16.13
C ALA A 335 -2.22 -10.52 -17.62
N GLU A 336 -1.62 -11.35 -18.48
CA GLU A 336 -1.59 -11.12 -19.93
C GLU A 336 -3.00 -11.05 -20.54
N LEU A 337 -3.91 -11.92 -20.09
CA LEU A 337 -5.27 -11.97 -20.62
C LEU A 337 -6.03 -10.66 -20.36
N LEU A 338 -5.94 -10.12 -19.15
CA LEU A 338 -6.74 -8.97 -18.73
C LEU A 338 -6.04 -7.63 -18.98
N THR A 339 -4.74 -7.53 -18.72
CA THR A 339 -3.97 -6.28 -18.90
C THR A 339 -3.44 -6.09 -20.32
N LYS A 340 -3.36 -7.17 -21.12
CA LYS A 340 -2.68 -7.22 -22.43
C LYS A 340 -1.17 -7.00 -22.39
N THR A 341 -0.56 -6.81 -21.23
CA THR A 341 0.89 -6.87 -21.04
C THR A 341 1.42 -8.24 -21.45
N LYS A 342 2.67 -8.28 -21.95
CA LYS A 342 3.38 -9.51 -22.26
C LYS A 342 4.52 -9.75 -21.29
N PHE A 343 4.59 -10.96 -20.76
CA PHE A 343 5.67 -11.42 -19.89
C PHE A 343 6.64 -12.26 -20.71
N THR A 344 7.92 -11.91 -20.60
CA THR A 344 9.02 -12.72 -21.13
C THR A 344 9.61 -13.51 -19.97
N VAL A 345 9.81 -14.81 -20.18
CA VAL A 345 10.48 -15.69 -19.23
C VAL A 345 11.70 -16.29 -19.91
N THR A 346 12.88 -15.99 -19.37
CA THR A 346 14.16 -16.42 -19.94
C THR A 346 14.94 -17.22 -18.91
N GLU A 347 15.36 -18.43 -19.26
CA GLU A 347 16.27 -19.22 -18.42
C GLU A 347 17.66 -18.59 -18.41
N VAL A 348 18.26 -18.46 -17.23
CA VAL A 348 19.59 -17.93 -17.01
C VAL A 348 20.53 -19.09 -16.74
N SER A 349 21.45 -19.34 -17.66
CA SER A 349 22.50 -20.34 -17.46
C SER A 349 23.53 -19.81 -16.45
N ASN A 350 23.54 -20.39 -15.25
CA ASN A 350 24.67 -20.22 -14.34
C ASN A 350 25.84 -21.05 -14.89
N SER A 351 26.91 -20.40 -15.32
CA SER A 351 28.13 -21.04 -15.87
C SER A 351 28.88 -21.96 -14.88
N ALA A 352 28.37 -22.12 -13.65
CA ALA A 352 29.05 -22.80 -12.55
C ALA A 352 28.41 -24.12 -12.09
N THR A 353 27.28 -24.59 -12.65
CA THR A 353 26.64 -25.83 -12.17
C THR A 353 26.06 -26.68 -13.30
N THR A 354 26.59 -27.89 -13.45
CA THR A 354 26.12 -28.95 -14.37
C THR A 354 24.85 -29.67 -13.89
N ASN A 355 24.24 -29.22 -12.78
CA ASN A 355 23.00 -29.79 -12.25
C ASN A 355 21.78 -29.03 -12.76
N THR A 356 20.87 -29.76 -13.42
CA THR A 356 19.58 -29.29 -13.97
C THR A 356 18.58 -28.80 -12.92
N HIS A 357 18.91 -28.87 -11.63
CA HIS A 357 18.05 -28.43 -10.53
C HIS A 357 18.30 -26.99 -10.07
N ASN A 358 19.31 -26.29 -10.60
CA ASN A 358 19.68 -24.93 -10.18
C ASN A 358 19.38 -23.85 -11.24
N SER A 359 18.47 -24.12 -12.17
CA SER A 359 18.10 -23.14 -13.20
C SER A 359 17.42 -21.93 -12.59
N ALA A 360 17.97 -20.74 -12.85
CA ALA A 360 17.34 -19.46 -12.54
C ALA A 360 16.58 -18.94 -13.76
N PHE A 361 15.55 -18.15 -13.53
CA PHE A 361 14.73 -17.56 -14.58
C PHE A 361 14.62 -16.05 -14.35
N ILE A 362 14.67 -15.27 -15.43
CA ILE A 362 14.23 -13.88 -15.44
C ILE A 362 12.79 -13.85 -15.91
N ILE A 363 11.93 -13.22 -15.12
CA ILE A 363 10.57 -12.86 -15.51
C ILE A 363 10.54 -11.33 -15.65
N GLU A 364 10.11 -10.83 -16.80
CA GLU A 364 10.07 -9.39 -17.08
C GLU A 364 8.86 -8.97 -17.91
N CYS A 365 8.41 -7.74 -17.73
CA CYS A 365 7.33 -7.15 -18.51
C CYS A 365 7.35 -5.62 -18.48
N ASP A 366 6.76 -5.00 -19.50
CA ASP A 366 6.37 -3.59 -19.46
C ASP A 366 4.97 -3.47 -18.88
N GLY A 367 4.89 -2.94 -17.66
CA GLY A 367 3.61 -2.76 -16.98
C GLY A 367 2.76 -1.66 -17.62
N ILE A 368 1.44 -1.74 -17.46
CA ILE A 368 0.50 -0.81 -18.08
C ILE A 368 0.52 0.59 -17.45
N GLY A 369 1.27 0.78 -16.36
CA GLY A 369 1.29 2.03 -15.61
C GLY A 369 -0.08 2.41 -15.06
N HIS A 370 -0.80 1.45 -14.49
CA HIS A 370 -2.14 1.67 -13.93
C HIS A 370 -2.12 2.80 -12.90
N ARG A 371 -3.04 3.74 -13.04
CA ARG A 371 -3.14 4.92 -12.18
C ARG A 371 -4.42 4.87 -11.37
N ARG A 372 -4.35 5.42 -10.17
CA ARG A 372 -5.54 5.64 -9.37
C ARG A 372 -6.44 6.63 -10.08
N ILE A 373 -7.67 6.21 -10.34
CA ILE A 373 -8.72 7.10 -10.78
C ILE A 373 -9.15 7.90 -9.56
N VAL A 374 -8.55 9.07 -9.37
CA VAL A 374 -9.10 10.06 -8.45
C VAL A 374 -10.33 10.60 -9.17
N GLN A 375 -11.50 9.99 -8.92
CA GLN A 375 -12.75 10.68 -9.21
C GLN A 375 -12.68 12.01 -8.46
N MET A 376 -12.45 13.09 -9.19
CA MET A 376 -12.77 14.41 -8.68
C MET A 376 -14.28 14.52 -8.82
N PRO A 377 -15.05 14.40 -7.73
CA PRO A 377 -16.49 14.51 -7.87
C PRO A 377 -16.80 15.89 -8.43
N VAL A 378 -17.61 15.94 -9.50
CA VAL A 378 -18.32 17.17 -9.86
C VAL A 378 -19.23 17.49 -8.67
N LYS A 379 -18.82 18.46 -7.86
CA LYS A 379 -19.49 18.74 -6.59
C LYS A 379 -20.73 19.56 -6.85
N GLU A 380 -21.89 19.01 -6.45
CA GLU A 380 -23.13 19.76 -6.40
C GLU A 380 -23.09 20.80 -5.29
N ILE A 381 -23.51 22.03 -5.62
CA ILE A 381 -23.54 23.16 -4.72
C ILE A 381 -24.97 23.45 -4.28
N ASN A 382 -25.15 23.76 -3.01
CA ASN A 382 -26.41 24.28 -2.46
C ASN A 382 -26.42 25.82 -2.50
N ASP A 383 -27.61 26.42 -2.47
CA ASP A 383 -27.80 27.88 -2.45
C ASP A 383 -27.01 28.52 -1.29
N GLY A 384 -26.22 29.54 -1.62
CA GLY A 384 -25.34 30.29 -0.72
C GLY A 384 -23.95 29.69 -0.48
N ASP A 385 -23.64 28.47 -0.97
CA ASP A 385 -22.36 27.80 -0.71
C ASP A 385 -21.30 28.00 -1.81
N LEU A 386 -21.68 28.50 -2.99
CA LEU A 386 -20.75 28.61 -4.14
C LEU A 386 -19.52 29.47 -3.80
N LYS A 387 -19.72 30.59 -3.11
CA LYS A 387 -18.64 31.50 -2.72
C LYS A 387 -17.62 30.82 -1.81
N LYS A 388 -18.08 30.02 -0.84
CA LYS A 388 -17.19 29.29 0.09
C LYS A 388 -16.35 28.26 -0.66
N GLU A 389 -16.92 27.60 -1.66
CA GLU A 389 -16.20 26.61 -2.46
C GLU A 389 -15.19 27.26 -3.41
N LEU A 390 -15.49 28.45 -3.95
CA LEU A 390 -14.52 29.25 -4.71
C LEU A 390 -13.36 29.74 -3.83
N GLU A 391 -13.62 30.15 -2.60
CA GLU A 391 -12.58 30.52 -1.63
C GLU A 391 -11.68 29.33 -1.29
N LYS A 392 -12.25 28.14 -1.06
CA LYS A 392 -11.50 26.89 -0.83
C LYS A 392 -10.66 26.47 -2.03
N ALA A 393 -11.10 26.77 -3.25
CA ALA A 393 -10.37 26.40 -4.47
C ALA A 393 -9.04 27.16 -4.63
N GLY A 394 -8.90 28.35 -4.03
CA GLY A 394 -7.69 29.16 -4.10
C GLY A 394 -7.29 29.50 -5.54
N ASP A 395 -6.06 29.15 -5.93
CA ASP A 395 -5.53 29.39 -7.29
C ASP A 395 -5.80 28.24 -8.28
N LYS A 396 -6.53 27.20 -7.86
CA LYS A 396 -6.96 26.14 -8.78
C LYS A 396 -7.93 26.71 -9.82
N LEU A 397 -7.90 26.13 -11.01
CA LEU A 397 -8.93 26.40 -12.01
C LEU A 397 -10.24 25.79 -11.52
N VAL A 398 -11.34 26.53 -11.59
CA VAL A 398 -12.68 26.05 -11.25
C VAL A 398 -13.55 26.11 -12.50
N LEU A 399 -14.20 24.99 -12.84
CA LEU A 399 -15.27 24.92 -13.81
C LEU A 399 -16.60 24.79 -13.07
N ILE A 400 -17.53 25.72 -13.31
CA ILE A 400 -18.89 25.66 -12.78
C ILE A 400 -19.85 25.32 -13.92
N ASP A 401 -20.59 24.23 -13.81
CA ASP A 401 -21.71 23.84 -14.68
C ASP A 401 -23.04 24.32 -14.08
N PHE A 402 -23.62 25.38 -14.64
CA PHE A 402 -24.98 25.80 -14.32
C PHE A 402 -25.98 25.01 -15.15
N PHE A 403 -26.76 24.15 -14.50
CA PHE A 403 -27.67 23.21 -15.13
C PHE A 403 -29.09 23.31 -14.57
N ALA A 404 -30.04 22.60 -15.19
CA ALA A 404 -31.38 22.39 -14.65
C ALA A 404 -31.82 20.92 -14.85
N THR A 405 -32.61 20.35 -13.94
CA THR A 405 -32.99 18.92 -14.02
C THR A 405 -33.88 18.59 -15.23
N TRP A 406 -34.59 19.58 -15.76
CA TRP A 406 -35.45 19.48 -16.94
C TRP A 406 -34.71 19.74 -18.27
N CYS A 407 -33.46 20.19 -18.22
CA CYS A 407 -32.67 20.54 -19.40
C CYS A 407 -32.10 19.28 -20.10
N GLY A 408 -32.60 18.99 -21.30
CA GLY A 408 -32.14 17.87 -22.13
C GLY A 408 -30.64 17.91 -22.49
N PRO A 409 -30.10 19.04 -22.99
CA PRO A 409 -28.66 19.18 -23.28
C PRO A 409 -27.76 18.98 -22.05
N CYS A 410 -28.19 19.43 -20.87
CA CYS A 410 -27.47 19.28 -19.61
C CYS A 410 -27.26 17.80 -19.26
N LYS A 411 -28.31 16.98 -19.42
CA LYS A 411 -28.23 15.51 -19.22
C LYS A 411 -27.25 14.82 -20.16
N LYS A 412 -27.08 15.36 -21.38
CA LYS A 412 -26.16 14.79 -22.38
C LYS A 412 -24.70 15.11 -22.07
N VAL A 413 -24.42 16.32 -21.57
CA VAL A 413 -23.05 16.79 -21.34
C VAL A 413 -22.51 16.41 -19.95
N ALA A 414 -23.38 16.22 -18.94
CA ALA A 414 -23.00 15.79 -17.60
C ALA A 414 -21.98 14.63 -17.53
N PRO A 415 -22.17 13.48 -18.21
CA PRO A 415 -21.19 12.39 -18.16
C PRO A 415 -19.84 12.76 -18.82
N ILE A 416 -19.84 13.72 -19.74
CA ILE A 416 -18.61 14.22 -20.37
C ILE A 416 -17.87 15.13 -19.40
N ILE A 417 -18.57 16.01 -18.67
CA ILE A 417 -17.97 16.85 -17.63
C ILE A 417 -17.39 16.00 -16.50
N GLU A 418 -18.08 14.95 -16.09
CA GLU A 418 -17.56 13.97 -15.13
C GLU A 418 -16.25 13.36 -15.65
N LYS A 419 -16.21 12.90 -16.91
CA LYS A 419 -14.98 12.37 -17.52
C LYS A 419 -13.86 13.42 -17.64
N LEU A 420 -14.21 14.67 -17.92
CA LEU A 420 -13.24 15.77 -17.94
C LEU A 420 -12.68 16.05 -16.54
N SER A 421 -13.49 15.95 -15.49
CA SER A 421 -13.02 16.13 -14.11
C SER A 421 -11.94 15.12 -13.73
N GLU A 422 -12.01 13.90 -14.26
CA GLU A 422 -10.97 12.88 -14.10
C GLU A 422 -9.68 13.23 -14.86
N SER A 423 -9.80 13.89 -16.01
CA SER A 423 -8.65 14.26 -16.86
C SER A 423 -7.88 15.48 -16.35
N TYR A 424 -8.50 16.31 -15.49
CA TYR A 424 -7.93 17.54 -14.97
C TYR A 424 -7.89 17.57 -13.42
N PRO A 425 -7.06 16.72 -12.77
CA PRO A 425 -7.07 16.50 -11.32
C PRO A 425 -6.67 17.72 -10.46
N ASN A 426 -6.11 18.76 -11.07
CA ASN A 426 -5.77 20.02 -10.40
C ASN A 426 -6.82 21.13 -10.59
N ALA A 427 -7.93 20.82 -11.29
CA ALA A 427 -9.06 21.72 -11.45
C ALA A 427 -10.25 21.25 -10.58
N VAL A 428 -11.06 22.20 -10.11
CA VAL A 428 -12.26 21.93 -9.32
C VAL A 428 -13.46 21.97 -10.25
N PHE A 429 -14.30 20.93 -10.21
CA PHE A 429 -15.53 20.87 -11.00
C PHE A 429 -16.72 20.99 -10.07
N LEU A 430 -17.55 22.00 -10.30
CA LEU A 430 -18.76 22.29 -9.53
C LEU A 430 -19.97 22.22 -10.46
N LYS A 431 -21.12 21.80 -9.94
CA LYS A 431 -22.40 21.96 -10.64
C LYS A 431 -23.41 22.67 -9.75
N VAL A 432 -24.20 23.55 -10.35
CA VAL A 432 -25.18 24.41 -9.68
C VAL A 432 -26.51 24.23 -10.38
N ASP A 433 -27.51 23.71 -9.65
CA ASP A 433 -28.88 23.63 -10.14
C ASP A 433 -29.52 25.02 -10.05
N VAL A 434 -29.83 25.63 -11.19
CA VAL A 434 -30.39 26.99 -11.25
C VAL A 434 -31.77 27.10 -10.61
N ASP A 435 -32.50 25.98 -10.50
CA ASP A 435 -33.82 25.95 -9.85
C ASP A 435 -33.69 25.89 -8.32
N GLN A 436 -32.57 25.37 -7.80
CA GLN A 436 -32.32 25.25 -6.36
C GLN A 436 -31.43 26.38 -5.82
N CYS A 437 -30.59 26.98 -6.66
CA CYS A 437 -29.61 28.01 -6.32
C CYS A 437 -29.91 29.32 -7.06
N GLU A 438 -31.08 29.91 -6.80
CA GLU A 438 -31.52 31.13 -7.48
C GLU A 438 -30.58 32.32 -7.24
N THR A 439 -29.94 32.38 -6.06
CA THR A 439 -29.06 33.48 -5.68
C THR A 439 -27.83 33.50 -6.58
N GLU A 440 -27.17 32.36 -6.74
CA GLU A 440 -26.02 32.17 -7.63
C GLU A 440 -26.41 32.38 -9.08
N ALA A 441 -27.54 31.81 -9.53
CA ALA A 441 -27.99 31.95 -10.91
C ALA A 441 -28.20 33.42 -11.31
N ARG A 442 -28.75 34.24 -10.40
CA ARG A 442 -28.89 35.69 -10.60
C ARG A 442 -27.54 36.39 -10.55
N GLN A 443 -26.68 36.06 -9.58
CA GLN A 443 -25.37 36.69 -9.43
C GLN A 443 -24.47 36.48 -10.66
N TYR A 444 -24.54 35.31 -11.30
CA TYR A 444 -23.76 34.98 -12.49
C TYR A 444 -24.48 35.31 -13.81
N GLU A 445 -25.67 35.91 -13.74
CA GLU A 445 -26.51 36.29 -14.88
C GLU A 445 -26.77 35.12 -15.83
N ILE A 446 -27.14 33.97 -15.26
CA ILE A 446 -27.41 32.75 -16.03
C ILE A 446 -28.75 32.89 -16.76
N SER A 447 -28.70 32.90 -18.09
CA SER A 447 -29.86 33.09 -18.95
C SER A 447 -30.15 31.89 -19.87
N ALA A 448 -29.29 30.86 -19.84
CA ALA A 448 -29.39 29.67 -20.69
C ALA A 448 -28.67 28.50 -20.00
N MET A 449 -29.18 27.28 -20.22
CA MET A 449 -28.60 26.06 -19.66
C MET A 449 -28.26 25.05 -20.77
N PRO A 450 -27.12 24.34 -20.66
CA PRO A 450 -26.08 24.53 -19.65
C PRO A 450 -25.27 25.81 -19.92
N THR A 451 -24.75 26.44 -18.86
CA THR A 451 -23.72 27.48 -18.98
C THR A 451 -22.53 27.09 -18.12
N PHE A 452 -21.35 27.11 -18.72
CA PHE A 452 -20.09 26.78 -18.07
C PHE A 452 -19.29 28.04 -17.79
N VAL A 453 -18.84 28.22 -16.55
CA VAL A 453 -18.04 29.38 -16.14
C VAL A 453 -16.70 28.91 -15.59
N PHE A 454 -15.61 29.48 -16.13
CA PHE A 454 -14.24 29.20 -15.72
C PHE A 454 -13.74 30.28 -14.78
N ILE A 455 -13.31 29.91 -13.58
CA ILE A 455 -12.87 30.84 -12.53
C ILE A 455 -11.48 30.44 -12.04
N ARG A 456 -10.63 31.42 -11.71
CA ARG A 456 -9.40 31.20 -10.93
C ARG A 456 -9.20 32.39 -10.00
N SER A 457 -8.82 32.14 -8.74
CA SER A 457 -8.60 33.21 -7.76
C SER A 457 -9.80 34.17 -7.67
N SER A 458 -11.02 33.61 -7.66
CA SER A 458 -12.31 34.33 -7.65
C SER A 458 -12.56 35.28 -8.83
N LYS A 459 -11.78 35.18 -9.91
CA LYS A 459 -11.98 35.94 -11.14
C LYS A 459 -12.47 35.04 -12.28
N GLU A 460 -13.56 35.45 -12.93
CA GLU A 460 -14.04 34.81 -14.15
C GLU A 460 -13.02 35.01 -15.28
N LEU A 461 -12.62 33.90 -15.91
CA LEU A 461 -11.68 33.86 -17.03
C LEU A 461 -12.42 33.81 -18.36
N GLU A 462 -13.42 32.93 -18.44
CA GLU A 462 -14.13 32.61 -19.68
C GLU A 462 -15.49 31.96 -19.35
N ARG A 463 -16.48 32.13 -20.24
CA ARG A 463 -17.78 31.47 -20.13
C ARG A 463 -18.22 30.87 -21.46
N ILE A 464 -18.92 29.74 -21.39
CA ILE A 464 -19.45 29.02 -22.55
C ILE A 464 -20.93 28.78 -22.32
N ARG A 465 -21.77 29.16 -23.29
CA ARG A 465 -23.21 28.91 -23.25
C ARG A 465 -23.55 27.75 -24.18
N GLY A 466 -24.34 26.81 -23.69
CA GLY A 466 -24.74 25.60 -24.43
C GLY A 466 -23.78 24.43 -24.22
N ALA A 467 -24.23 23.24 -24.64
CA ALA A 467 -23.50 21.98 -24.51
C ALA A 467 -22.45 21.82 -25.64
N ASP A 468 -21.50 22.76 -25.72
CA ASP A 468 -20.38 22.72 -26.68
C ASP A 468 -19.15 22.08 -26.03
N VAL A 469 -19.00 20.77 -26.22
CA VAL A 469 -17.92 19.97 -25.62
C VAL A 469 -16.54 20.42 -26.09
N ASP A 470 -16.38 20.69 -27.38
CA ASP A 470 -15.09 21.08 -27.96
C ASP A 470 -14.62 22.42 -27.41
N ALA A 471 -15.54 23.37 -27.21
CA ALA A 471 -15.21 24.64 -26.59
C ALA A 471 -14.79 24.46 -25.13
N ILE A 472 -15.50 23.63 -24.36
CA ILE A 472 -15.19 23.36 -22.94
C ILE A 472 -13.79 22.76 -22.80
N GLU A 473 -13.46 21.75 -23.61
CA GLU A 473 -12.15 21.10 -23.59
C GLU A 473 -11.01 22.05 -23.98
N LYS A 474 -11.22 22.88 -25.00
CA LYS A 474 -10.23 23.90 -25.42
C LYS A 474 -9.98 24.92 -24.32
N THR A 475 -11.03 25.41 -23.67
CA THR A 475 -10.92 26.39 -22.59
C THR A 475 -10.29 25.78 -21.34
N LEU A 476 -10.62 24.52 -20.99
CA LEU A 476 -9.90 23.76 -19.96
C LEU A 476 -8.41 23.70 -20.27
N THR A 477 -8.04 23.20 -21.45
CA THR A 477 -6.63 23.06 -21.88
C THR A 477 -5.88 24.40 -21.84
N LYS A 478 -6.51 25.47 -22.31
CA LYS A 478 -5.94 26.82 -22.35
C LYS A 478 -5.62 27.37 -20.96
N HIS A 479 -6.49 27.15 -19.97
CA HIS A 479 -6.36 27.73 -18.63
C HIS A 479 -5.77 26.77 -17.59
N TYR A 480 -5.63 25.49 -17.93
CA TYR A 480 -5.02 24.48 -17.10
C TYR A 480 -3.49 24.64 -17.09
N LYS A 481 -2.97 25.39 -16.11
CA LYS A 481 -1.54 25.43 -15.82
C LYS A 481 -1.21 24.28 -14.88
N ALA A 482 -0.33 23.38 -15.31
CA ALA A 482 0.30 22.43 -14.41
C ALA A 482 1.22 23.21 -13.46
N THR A 483 0.91 23.21 -12.17
CA THR A 483 1.82 23.75 -11.15
C THR A 483 3.08 22.90 -11.15
N THR A 484 4.18 23.45 -11.66
CA THR A 484 5.50 22.83 -11.62
C THR A 484 6.01 22.75 -10.19
N ALA A 485 6.39 21.54 -9.78
CA ALA A 485 7.26 21.33 -8.64
C ALA A 485 8.61 22.05 -8.86
N PHE A 486 9.15 22.56 -7.76
CA PHE A 486 10.43 23.28 -7.60
C PHE A 486 11.53 22.93 -8.62
N GLY A 487 11.85 23.89 -9.49
CA GLY A 487 13.15 24.03 -10.15
C GLY A 487 13.67 25.41 -9.80
N GLY A 488 14.75 25.48 -9.02
CA GLY A 488 15.38 26.74 -8.66
C GLY A 488 16.16 27.32 -9.82
N GLU A 489 16.26 28.65 -9.89
CA GLU A 489 17.41 29.37 -10.40
C GLU A 489 17.29 30.88 -10.13
N GLY A 490 18.42 31.50 -9.76
CA GLY A 490 18.75 32.88 -10.12
C GLY A 490 18.20 34.01 -9.24
N HIS A 491 19.10 34.73 -8.59
CA HIS A 491 18.86 35.92 -7.77
C HIS A 491 18.31 37.14 -8.56
N SER A 492 17.51 38.00 -7.92
CA SER A 492 17.90 39.38 -7.56
C SER A 492 16.70 40.27 -7.15
N MET A 493 16.71 40.69 -5.88
CA MET A 493 16.41 42.03 -5.31
C MET A 493 15.22 42.86 -5.84
N LEU A 494 14.21 43.11 -5.00
CA LEU A 494 14.03 44.35 -4.21
C LEU A 494 12.65 44.40 -3.50
N GLU A 495 12.65 45.10 -2.37
CA GLU A 495 11.69 45.27 -1.27
C GLU A 495 10.29 45.76 -1.72
N THR A 496 9.17 45.53 -1.01
CA THR A 496 8.86 46.07 0.33
C THR A 496 7.53 45.50 0.88
N SER A 497 7.48 45.39 2.21
CA SER A 497 6.38 45.27 3.20
C SER A 497 4.94 45.60 2.74
N THR A 498 3.83 45.03 3.22
CA THR A 498 3.39 44.58 4.56
C THR A 498 2.06 43.83 4.36
N ALA A 499 1.76 42.76 5.12
CA ALA A 499 0.38 42.26 5.22
C ALA A 499 0.08 41.63 6.58
N THR A 500 -0.99 42.14 7.19
CA THR A 500 -1.60 41.76 8.45
C THR A 500 -2.44 40.49 8.30
N ALA A 501 -2.16 39.52 9.18
CA ALA A 501 -3.02 38.48 9.78
C ALA A 501 -4.17 37.85 8.95
N ALA A 502 -3.96 36.61 8.50
CA ALA A 502 -4.99 35.66 8.11
C ALA A 502 -5.03 34.49 9.10
N VAL A 503 -6.24 34.05 9.46
CA VAL A 503 -6.53 32.90 10.32
C VAL A 503 -6.27 31.62 9.51
N THR A 504 -5.27 30.83 9.92
CA THR A 504 -4.85 29.59 9.25
C THR A 504 -5.35 28.35 10.01
N THR A 505 -5.90 27.37 9.29
CA THR A 505 -6.06 26.00 9.80
C THR A 505 -4.70 25.34 9.82
N GLU A 506 -4.14 25.26 11.03
CA GLU A 506 -2.77 24.87 11.33
C GLU A 506 -2.57 23.34 11.13
N THR A 507 -1.62 22.95 10.28
CA THR A 507 -1.17 21.56 10.08
C THR A 507 -0.57 20.99 11.38
N ASP A 508 -0.55 19.66 11.57
CA ASP A 508 0.03 19.06 12.79
C ASP A 508 1.50 19.46 13.00
N ARG A 509 2.24 19.66 11.90
CA ARG A 509 3.57 20.25 11.93
C ARG A 509 3.57 21.68 12.46
N GLU A 510 2.71 22.55 11.94
CA GLU A 510 2.63 23.95 12.40
C GLU A 510 2.16 24.03 13.87
N ARG A 511 1.26 23.14 14.29
CA ARG A 511 0.84 23.02 15.70
C ARG A 511 2.00 22.60 16.59
N LEU A 512 2.83 21.66 16.13
CA LEU A 512 4.05 21.23 16.83
C LEU A 512 5.11 22.34 16.87
N GLU A 513 5.33 23.05 15.76
CA GLU A 513 6.26 24.19 15.70
C GLU A 513 5.79 25.32 16.62
N LYS A 514 4.48 25.57 16.71
CA LYS A 514 3.90 26.58 17.60
C LYS A 514 3.90 26.16 19.07
N ALA A 515 3.49 24.92 19.39
CA ALA A 515 3.55 24.39 20.76
C ALA A 515 4.99 24.35 21.28
N ALA A 516 5.93 23.95 20.41
CA ALA A 516 7.35 24.14 20.65
C ALA A 516 7.61 25.62 20.97
N GLN A 517 7.34 26.54 20.05
CA GLN A 517 7.68 27.96 20.22
C GLN A 517 7.10 28.61 21.48
N GLU A 518 5.91 28.18 21.92
CA GLU A 518 5.25 28.58 23.17
C GLU A 518 5.97 28.01 24.41
N LEU A 519 6.38 26.74 24.38
CA LEU A 519 7.14 26.09 25.46
C LEU A 519 8.60 26.56 25.55
N PHE A 520 9.25 26.88 24.42
CA PHE A 520 10.65 27.34 24.38
C PHE A 520 10.85 28.76 24.90
N GLY A 521 9.78 29.56 24.98
CA GLY A 521 9.81 30.98 25.35
C GLY A 521 10.39 31.87 24.25
N LYS A 522 10.07 33.18 24.30
CA LYS A 522 10.74 34.17 23.43
C LYS A 522 12.17 34.39 23.96
N PRO A 523 13.21 34.25 23.12
CA PRO A 523 14.58 34.49 23.57
C PRO A 523 14.78 35.95 23.98
N SER A 524 15.56 36.18 25.03
CA SER A 524 16.09 37.51 25.36
C SER A 524 17.06 37.96 24.25
N GLN A 525 17.13 39.27 23.98
CA GLN A 525 17.91 39.82 22.86
C GLN A 525 19.42 39.53 22.89
N GLU A 526 19.97 38.99 23.99
CA GLU A 526 21.39 38.72 24.19
C GLU A 526 21.80 37.23 24.10
N GLN A 527 20.88 36.30 23.80
CA GLN A 527 21.18 34.86 23.77
C GLN A 527 21.58 34.34 22.38
N THR A 528 22.64 33.52 22.32
CA THR A 528 23.03 32.77 21.11
C THR A 528 22.03 31.64 20.83
N MET A 529 21.47 31.61 19.61
CA MET A 529 20.38 30.70 19.23
C MET A 529 20.83 29.64 18.21
N THR A 530 20.22 28.46 18.25
CA THR A 530 20.38 27.41 17.23
C THR A 530 19.04 26.80 16.85
N THR A 531 18.99 26.10 15.71
CA THR A 531 17.79 25.40 15.23
C THR A 531 17.99 23.89 15.25
N LEU A 532 17.43 23.20 16.23
CA LEU A 532 17.38 21.74 16.22
C LEU A 532 16.27 21.26 15.27
N ARG A 533 16.57 20.27 14.43
CA ARG A 533 15.60 19.67 13.52
C ARG A 533 15.16 18.31 14.05
N LEU A 534 13.92 18.17 14.45
CA LEU A 534 13.39 16.89 14.91
C LEU A 534 12.77 16.11 13.77
N ARG A 535 13.19 14.86 13.61
CA ARG A 535 12.53 13.90 12.71
C ARG A 535 11.62 13.00 13.53
N LEU A 536 10.30 13.18 13.35
CA LEU A 536 9.27 12.37 13.99
C LEU A 536 8.85 11.22 13.05
N PRO A 537 8.42 10.06 13.57
CA PRO A 537 8.04 8.90 12.75
C PRO A 537 6.90 9.17 11.76
N ASP A 538 5.93 10.00 12.17
CA ASP A 538 4.68 10.21 11.43
C ASP A 538 4.66 11.53 10.64
N ILE A 539 5.74 12.34 10.70
CA ILE A 539 5.85 13.62 10.00
C ILE A 539 6.97 13.55 8.97
N SER A 540 6.59 13.64 7.69
CA SER A 540 7.52 13.50 6.55
C SER A 540 8.59 14.60 6.47
N THR A 541 8.32 15.78 7.05
CA THR A 541 9.25 16.92 7.10
C THR A 541 9.72 17.19 8.53
N PRO A 542 11.02 17.44 8.77
CA PRO A 542 11.52 17.71 10.12
C PRO A 542 10.88 18.96 10.74
N VAL A 543 10.53 18.86 12.02
CA VAL A 543 10.03 19.99 12.82
C VAL A 543 11.23 20.83 13.25
N ASN A 544 11.21 22.13 12.94
CA ASN A 544 12.29 23.03 13.31
C ASN A 544 12.01 23.66 14.68
N ILE A 545 12.97 23.54 15.59
CA ILE A 545 12.86 24.09 16.93
C ILE A 545 14.02 25.04 17.17
N ARG A 546 13.71 26.29 17.53
CA ARG A 546 14.69 27.32 17.80
C ARG A 546 14.84 27.55 19.31
N LEU A 547 16.05 27.39 19.82
CA LEU A 547 16.33 27.50 21.25
C LEU A 547 17.72 28.07 21.52
N SER A 548 17.95 28.55 22.74
CA SER A 548 19.26 29.09 23.13
C SER A 548 20.29 27.98 23.33
N THR A 549 21.52 28.26 22.94
CA THR A 549 22.65 27.31 22.98
C THR A 549 23.17 27.04 24.39
N ASP A 550 22.73 27.81 25.39
CA ASP A 550 23.07 27.69 26.81
C ASP A 550 22.20 26.67 27.56
N ARG A 551 21.11 26.18 26.96
CA ARG A 551 20.24 25.17 27.57
C ARG A 551 20.93 23.82 27.68
N THR A 552 20.72 23.14 28.80
CA THR A 552 21.26 21.81 29.07
C THR A 552 20.49 20.73 28.28
N LEU A 553 21.15 19.60 28.01
CA LEU A 553 20.51 18.47 27.33
C LEU A 553 19.32 17.92 28.11
N ASN A 554 19.34 17.97 29.45
CA ASN A 554 18.19 17.60 30.29
C ASN A 554 16.98 18.50 30.06
N GLU A 555 17.19 19.81 30.04
CA GLU A 555 16.13 20.79 29.78
C GLU A 555 15.54 20.60 28.38
N VAL A 556 16.39 20.37 27.37
CA VAL A 556 15.95 20.06 26.01
C VAL A 556 15.13 18.78 26.00
N ARG A 557 15.61 17.70 26.63
CA ARG A 557 14.91 16.41 26.69
C ARG A 557 13.54 16.55 27.34
N HIS A 558 13.45 17.16 28.51
CA HIS A 558 12.19 17.36 29.21
C HIS A 558 11.19 18.19 28.38
N LEU A 559 11.66 19.25 27.71
CA LEU A 559 10.80 20.11 26.91
C LEU A 559 10.33 19.41 25.63
N LEU A 560 11.21 18.69 24.95
CA LEU A 560 10.86 17.87 23.79
C LEU A 560 9.87 16.77 24.20
N CYS A 561 10.07 16.16 25.36
CA CYS A 561 9.13 15.17 25.87
C CYS A 561 7.74 15.79 26.10
N SER A 562 7.68 16.95 26.76
CA SER A 562 6.41 17.65 26.99
C SER A 562 5.71 18.07 25.70
N THR A 563 6.48 18.47 24.68
CA THR A 563 5.97 18.87 23.36
C THR A 563 5.46 17.67 22.57
N ILE A 564 6.12 16.51 22.65
CA ILE A 564 5.68 15.30 21.93
C ILE A 564 4.50 14.64 22.65
N SER A 565 4.49 14.61 23.98
CA SER A 565 3.39 14.06 24.78
C SER A 565 2.07 14.84 24.65
N SER A 566 2.08 16.08 24.18
CA SER A 566 0.84 16.80 23.83
C SER A 566 0.22 16.34 22.49
N PHE A 567 0.94 15.53 21.71
CA PHE A 567 0.49 15.01 20.39
C PHE A 567 0.49 13.47 20.30
N GLU A 568 1.31 12.76 21.08
CA GLU A 568 1.40 11.29 21.10
C GLU A 568 1.27 10.73 22.52
N THR A 569 0.49 9.65 22.69
CA THR A 569 0.27 9.00 23.99
C THR A 569 1.28 7.89 24.32
N ASN A 570 2.15 7.51 23.38
CA ASN A 570 3.09 6.39 23.53
C ASN A 570 4.48 6.88 23.98
N PRO A 571 5.24 6.06 24.73
CA PRO A 571 6.62 6.39 25.11
C PRO A 571 7.55 6.46 23.88
N PHE A 572 8.55 7.34 23.92
CA PHE A 572 9.50 7.60 22.82
C PHE A 572 10.93 7.77 23.35
N GLU A 573 11.91 7.52 22.47
CA GLU A 573 13.34 7.64 22.75
C GLU A 573 14.04 8.46 21.65
N PHE A 574 14.99 9.32 22.04
CA PHE A 574 15.81 10.09 21.10
C PHE A 574 16.99 9.28 20.62
N MET A 575 17.17 9.18 19.31
CA MET A 575 18.36 8.57 18.72
C MET A 575 19.52 9.55 18.65
N GLU A 576 20.71 9.05 18.97
CA GLU A 576 21.96 9.79 18.79
C GLU A 576 22.20 10.11 17.30
N PRO A 577 22.61 11.35 16.96
CA PRO A 577 22.95 11.68 15.59
C PRO A 577 24.19 10.89 15.14
N PRO A 578 24.19 10.26 13.96
CA PRO A 578 25.28 9.38 13.51
C PRO A 578 26.63 10.08 13.30
N ALA A 579 26.68 11.41 13.38
CA ALA A 579 27.87 12.23 13.08
C ALA A 579 28.53 12.89 14.31
N THR A 580 28.04 12.68 15.54
CA THR A 580 28.57 13.33 16.74
C THR A 580 29.19 12.31 17.69
N LYS A 581 30.46 12.52 18.12
CA LYS A 581 31.13 11.70 19.16
C LYS A 581 30.56 11.96 20.58
N ILE A 582 29.30 12.33 20.68
CA ILE A 582 28.71 12.92 21.89
C ILE A 582 27.53 12.04 22.27
N LYS A 583 27.66 11.36 23.41
CA LYS A 583 26.59 10.57 24.00
C LYS A 583 25.53 11.51 24.54
N LEU A 584 24.25 11.25 24.25
CA LEU A 584 23.11 11.99 24.82
C LEU A 584 22.96 11.79 26.34
N GLU A 585 23.79 10.91 26.94
CA GLU A 585 23.79 10.51 28.34
C GLU A 585 24.30 11.58 29.33
N ASP A 586 25.04 12.61 28.87
CA ASP A 586 25.56 13.67 29.75
C ASP A 586 24.57 14.84 29.86
N GLU A 587 23.52 14.62 30.63
CA GLU A 587 22.36 15.50 30.80
C GLU A 587 22.71 16.93 31.28
N SER A 588 23.91 17.13 31.84
CA SER A 588 24.38 18.41 32.40
C SER A 588 24.97 19.38 31.38
N LYS A 589 25.39 18.90 30.20
CA LYS A 589 26.03 19.72 29.18
C LYS A 589 25.03 20.62 28.47
N THR A 590 25.47 21.82 28.12
CA THR A 590 24.73 22.74 27.24
C THR A 590 24.78 22.27 25.78
N ILE A 591 23.86 22.74 24.93
CA ILE A 591 23.85 22.45 23.47
C ILE A 591 25.16 22.87 22.80
N ASN A 592 25.75 23.99 23.25
CA ASN A 592 27.03 24.47 22.75
C ASN A 592 28.18 23.51 23.15
N GLU A 593 28.24 23.11 24.42
CA GLU A 593 29.24 22.15 24.91
C GLU A 593 29.08 20.76 24.28
N ALA A 594 27.83 20.37 23.99
CA ALA A 594 27.46 19.14 23.31
C ALA A 594 27.54 19.25 21.77
N LYS A 595 28.02 20.37 21.21
CA LYS A 595 28.18 20.60 19.75
C LYS A 595 26.96 20.21 18.90
N LEU A 596 25.74 20.37 19.44
CA LEU A 596 24.49 20.03 18.74
C LEU A 596 23.91 21.20 17.94
N MET A 597 24.71 22.20 17.59
CA MET A 597 24.24 23.34 16.80
C MET A 597 23.72 22.87 15.43
N ASN A 598 22.49 23.23 15.09
CA ASN A 598 21.79 22.85 13.86
C ASN A 598 21.65 21.32 13.64
N ALA A 599 21.76 20.53 14.71
CA ALA A 599 21.70 19.08 14.65
C ALA A 599 20.31 18.57 14.27
N VAL A 600 20.28 17.38 13.64
CA VAL A 600 19.06 16.63 13.38
C VAL A 600 18.93 15.53 14.42
N LEU A 601 17.86 15.56 15.21
CA LEU A 601 17.54 14.54 16.20
C LEU A 601 16.40 13.67 15.67
N THR A 602 16.57 12.35 15.70
CA THR A 602 15.52 11.42 15.24
C THR A 602 14.82 10.83 16.46
N VAL A 603 13.50 10.89 16.50
CA VAL A 603 12.69 10.30 17.57
C VAL A 603 12.18 8.94 17.10
N LYS A 604 12.31 7.92 17.94
CA LYS A 604 11.70 6.61 17.74
C LYS A 604 10.60 6.37 18.76
N LYS A 605 9.48 5.78 18.32
CA LYS A 605 8.47 5.23 19.22
C LYS A 605 9.05 4.01 19.92
N VAL A 606 8.93 3.96 21.25
CA VAL A 606 9.28 2.80 22.05
C VAL A 606 8.06 1.88 22.05
N SER A 607 8.24 0.65 21.58
CA SER A 607 7.23 -0.40 21.67
C SER A 607 6.94 -0.70 23.15
N VAL A 608 5.70 -0.54 23.60
CA VAL A 608 5.25 -1.05 24.90
C VAL A 608 5.02 -2.55 24.82
#